data_AF-A0A914ZY84-F1
#
_entry.id   AF-A0A914ZY84-F1
#
_cell.length_a   1.000
_cell.length_b   1.000
_cell.length_c   1.000
_cell.angle_alpha   90.00
_cell.angle_beta   90.00
_cell.angle_gamma   90.00
#
_symmetry.space_group_name_H-M   'P 1'
#
loop_
_entity.id
_entity.type
_entity.pdbx_description
1 polymer ?
#
loop_
_entity_poly.entity_id
_entity_poly.type
_entity_poly.pdbx_seq_one_letter_code
_entity_poly.pdbx_strand_id
1 'polypeptide(L)'
;MDNDTGNEVVWNEVLFSERKDLREQETKINAVFDNLAHLVHPNLVKFHKYWTDSRSEKPRIVFITEYMSSGSLARFLQRTRKSGSSLSLKLHQVQSTIT
;
A
#
# COMPACT_ATOMS: atom_id res chain seq x y z
N MET A 1 -3.85 12.34 -2.65
CA MET A 1 -3.10 12.79 -3.83
C MET A 1 -1.78 13.34 -3.32
N ASP A 2 -0.66 12.91 -3.91
CA ASP A 2 0.67 13.44 -3.65
C ASP A 2 0.81 14.85 -4.24
N ASN A 3 1.50 15.75 -3.54
CA ASN A 3 1.61 17.15 -3.94
C ASN A 3 2.73 17.38 -4.97
N ASP A 4 3.70 16.48 -5.05
CA ASP A 4 4.86 16.65 -5.94
C ASP A 4 4.56 16.15 -7.36
N THR A 5 3.85 15.02 -7.45
CA THR A 5 3.58 14.35 -8.73
C THR A 5 2.10 14.37 -9.15
N GLY A 6 1.20 14.78 -8.26
CA GLY A 6 -0.25 14.75 -8.50
C GLY A 6 -0.85 13.34 -8.51
N ASN A 7 -0.08 12.30 -8.16
CA ASN A 7 -0.53 10.92 -8.20
C ASN A 7 -1.42 10.57 -7.00
N GLU A 8 -2.40 9.68 -7.21
CA GLU A 8 -3.17 9.11 -6.11
C GLU A 8 -2.31 8.14 -5.30
N VAL A 9 -2.35 8.29 -3.97
CA VAL A 9 -1.55 7.49 -3.03
C VAL A 9 -2.42 7.05 -1.86
N VAL A 10 -2.03 5.95 -1.23
CA VAL A 10 -2.68 5.42 -0.04
C VAL A 10 -1.82 5.72 1.18
N TRP A 11 -2.47 6.23 2.21
CA TRP A 11 -1.91 6.44 3.54
C TRP A 11 -2.28 5.25 4.43
N ASN A 12 -1.31 4.40 4.73
CA ASN A 12 -1.51 3.24 5.58
C ASN A 12 -0.97 3.54 6.98
N GLU A 13 -1.73 3.16 8.01
CA GLU A 13 -1.33 3.31 9.41
C GLU A 13 -1.28 1.96 10.11
N VAL A 14 -0.20 1.72 10.85
CA VAL A 14 -0.09 0.58 11.78
C VAL A 14 0.03 1.15 13.18
N LEU A 15 -1.01 0.93 13.99
CA LEU A 15 -1.06 1.35 15.38
C LEU A 15 -0.39 0.32 16.28
N PHE A 16 0.34 0.82 17.29
CA PHE A 16 0.94 0.00 18.34
C PHE A 16 0.18 0.18 19.65
N SER A 17 0.05 -0.91 20.40
CA SER A 17 -0.60 -0.90 21.71
C SER A 17 0.21 -0.06 22.71
N GLU A 18 1.54 -0.19 22.69
CA GLU A 18 2.43 0.51 23.59
C GLU A 18 3.61 1.16 22.86
N ARG A 19 4.17 2.25 23.43
CA ARG A 19 5.34 2.93 22.85
C ARG A 19 6.60 2.07 22.90
N LYS A 20 6.69 1.19 23.90
CA LYS A 20 7.82 0.29 24.08
C LYS A 20 7.93 -0.70 22.92
N ASP A 21 6.79 -1.24 22.47
CA ASP A 21 6.72 -2.17 21.33
C ASP A 21 7.28 -1.53 20.05
N LEU A 22 6.88 -0.29 19.76
CA LEU A 22 7.39 0.46 18.61
C LEU A 22 8.91 0.62 18.70
N ARG A 23 9.42 1.03 19.87
CA ARG A 23 10.85 1.28 20.09
C ARG A 23 11.70 0.01 19.98
N GLU A 24 11.21 -1.11 20.49
CA GLU A 24 11.91 -2.40 20.41
C GLU A 24 11.99 -2.92 18.97
N GLN A 25 10.96 -2.66 18.16
CA GLN A 25 10.91 -3.11 16.76
C GLN A 25 11.44 -2.05 15.76
N GLU A 26 11.69 -0.82 16.19
CA GLU A 26 11.99 0.33 15.33
C GLU A 26 13.14 0.07 14.35
N THR A 27 14.26 -0.47 14.84
CA THR A 27 15.41 -0.80 13.99
C THR A 27 15.06 -1.81 12.90
N LYS A 28 14.28 -2.83 13.24
CA LYS A 28 13.85 -3.88 12.30
C LYS A 28 12.86 -3.33 11.28
N ILE A 29 11.91 -2.52 11.74
CA ILE A 29 10.95 -1.82 10.90
C ILE A 29 11.71 -0.96 9.89
N ASN A 30 12.57 -0.05 10.35
CA ASN A 30 13.30 0.85 9.47
C ASN A 30 14.09 0.08 8.41
N ALA A 31 14.81 -0.98 8.80
CA ALA A 31 15.54 -1.81 7.85
C ALA A 31 14.63 -2.46 6.79
N VAL A 32 13.44 -2.95 7.17
CA VAL A 32 12.49 -3.54 6.22
C VAL A 32 11.93 -2.47 5.29
N PHE A 33 11.50 -1.33 5.84
CA PHE A 33 10.89 -0.25 5.07
C PHE A 33 11.87 0.45 4.14
N ASP A 34 13.14 0.59 4.54
CA ASP A 34 14.22 1.06 3.68
C ASP A 34 14.42 0.12 2.49
N ASN A 35 14.43 -1.20 2.72
CA ASN A 35 14.52 -2.17 1.62
C ASN A 35 13.33 -2.07 0.67
N LEU A 36 12.11 -1.89 1.21
CA LEU A 36 10.90 -1.73 0.40
C LEU A 36 10.93 -0.45 -0.45
N ALA A 37 11.50 0.65 0.06
CA ALA A 37 11.61 1.90 -0.68
C ALA A 37 12.50 1.82 -1.93
N HIS A 38 13.44 0.88 -1.97
CA HIS A 38 14.32 0.65 -3.11
C HIS A 38 13.76 -0.36 -4.13
N LEU A 39 12.68 -1.08 -3.79
CA LEU A 39 12.08 -2.07 -4.68
C LEU A 39 11.16 -1.39 -5.70
N VAL A 40 11.54 -1.48 -6.97
CA VAL A 40 10.75 -0.98 -8.11
C VAL A 40 10.55 -2.11 -9.10
N HIS A 41 9.30 -2.54 -9.26
CA HIS A 41 8.95 -3.59 -10.22
C HIS A 41 7.50 -3.42 -10.69
N PRO A 42 7.17 -3.67 -11.98
CA PRO A 42 5.82 -3.47 -12.52
C PRO A 42 4.71 -4.26 -11.81
N ASN A 43 5.05 -5.39 -11.19
CA ASN A 43 4.09 -6.27 -10.51
C ASN A 43 4.16 -6.17 -8.98
N LEU A 44 4.88 -5.19 -8.44
CA LEU A 44 4.92 -4.90 -7.00
C LEU A 44 4.29 -3.53 -6.76
N VAL A 45 3.50 -3.44 -5.70
CA VAL A 45 2.95 -2.15 -5.26
C VAL A 45 4.12 -1.25 -4.87
N LYS A 46 4.23 -0.12 -5.54
CA LYS A 46 5.27 0.87 -5.33
C LYS A 46 5.17 1.44 -3.92
N PHE A 47 6.29 1.34 -3.23
CA PHE A 47 6.50 1.95 -1.94
C PHE A 47 7.05 3.37 -2.13
N HIS A 48 6.46 4.37 -1.48
CA HIS A 48 6.89 5.77 -1.62
C HIS A 48 7.70 6.27 -0.44
N LYS A 49 7.15 6.18 0.78
CA LYS A 49 7.76 6.75 1.98
C LYS A 49 7.18 6.14 3.24
N TYR A 50 7.90 6.24 4.34
CA TYR A 50 7.39 5.97 5.68
C TYR A 50 7.95 6.94 6.70
N TRP A 51 7.32 6.97 7.87
CA TRP A 51 7.89 7.54 9.09
C TRP A 51 7.21 6.93 10.31
N THR A 52 7.85 7.08 11.47
CA THR A 52 7.30 6.71 12.77
C THR A 52 6.73 7.94 13.47
N ASP A 53 5.59 7.78 14.13
CA ASP A 53 4.99 8.80 14.99
C ASP A 53 4.87 8.19 16.39
N SER A 54 5.93 8.40 17.18
CA SER A 54 6.05 7.89 18.56
C SER A 54 5.59 8.90 19.62
N ARG A 55 5.37 10.17 19.23
CA ARG A 55 4.99 11.26 20.14
C ARG A 55 3.48 11.37 20.30
N SER A 56 2.70 10.75 19.41
CA SER A 56 1.25 10.66 19.52
C SER A 56 0.80 9.86 20.74
N GLU A 57 -0.47 10.04 21.12
CA GLU A 57 -1.13 9.24 22.16
C GLU A 57 -1.13 7.75 21.81
N LYS A 58 -1.27 7.44 20.52
CA LYS A 58 -1.18 6.08 19.96
C LYS A 58 0.03 5.99 19.03
N PRO A 59 1.15 5.40 19.48
CA PRO A 59 2.33 5.24 18.65
C PRO A 59 1.98 4.49 17.36
N ARG A 60 2.47 4.98 16.23
CA ARG A 60 2.12 4.42 14.93
C ARG A 60 3.25 4.52 13.93
N ILE A 61 3.17 3.68 12.91
CA ILE A 61 3.95 3.81 11.69
C ILE A 61 3.00 4.23 10.59
N VAL A 62 3.41 5.23 9.83
CA VAL A 62 2.71 5.62 8.62
C VAL A 62 3.57 5.26 7.44
N PHE A 63 2.94 4.69 6.41
CA PHE A 63 3.61 4.45 5.14
C PHE A 63 2.71 4.71 3.94
N ILE A 64 3.34 5.15 2.85
CA ILE A 64 2.71 5.60 1.63
C ILE A 64 3.00 4.59 0.52
N THR A 65 1.94 4.12 -0.12
CA THR A 65 2.01 3.25 -1.31
C THR A 65 1.20 3.85 -2.44
N GLU A 66 1.41 3.37 -3.66
CA GLU A 66 0.54 3.74 -4.78
C GLU A 66 -0.91 3.31 -4.51
N TYR A 67 -1.85 3.99 -5.15
CA TYR A 67 -3.25 3.65 -5.09
C TYR A 67 -3.65 2.59 -6.13
N MET A 68 -4.27 1.50 -5.65
CA MET A 68 -4.79 0.43 -6.49
C MET A 68 -6.31 0.58 -6.65
N SER A 69 -6.73 1.27 -7.71
CA SER A 69 -8.14 1.62 -7.97
C SER A 69 -9.10 0.42 -8.04
N SER A 70 -8.62 -0.73 -8.51
CA SER A 70 -9.42 -1.95 -8.67
C SER A 70 -9.55 -2.77 -7.37
N GLY A 71 -8.83 -2.41 -6.31
CA GLY A 71 -8.80 -3.14 -5.04
C GLY A 71 -8.13 -4.50 -5.12
N SER A 72 -8.34 -5.35 -4.11
CA SER A 72 -7.68 -6.65 -4.00
C SER A 72 -8.37 -7.75 -4.80
N LEU A 73 -7.58 -8.72 -5.27
CA LEU A 73 -8.09 -9.93 -5.91
C LEU A 73 -9.07 -10.69 -5.00
N ALA A 74 -8.84 -10.71 -3.69
CA ALA A 74 -9.76 -11.32 -2.73
C ALA A 74 -11.15 -10.65 -2.77
N ARG A 75 -11.21 -9.31 -2.79
CA ARG A 75 -12.46 -8.56 -2.89
C ARG A 75 -13.15 -8.79 -4.23
N PHE A 76 -12.38 -8.88 -5.32
CA PHE A 76 -12.88 -9.22 -6.64
C PHE A 76 -13.53 -10.62 -6.65
N LEU A 77 -12.83 -11.64 -6.15
CA LEU A 77 -13.36 -13.01 -6.06
C LEU A 77 -14.63 -13.10 -5.20
N GLN A 78 -14.68 -12.37 -4.08
CA GLN A 78 -15.88 -12.31 -3.24
C GLN A 78 -17.10 -11.73 -3.98
N ARG A 79 -16.90 -10.70 -4.81
CA ARG A 79 -17.98 -10.11 -5.61
C ARG A 79 -18.47 -11.07 -6.67
N THR A 80 -17.56 -11.69 -7.42
CA THR A 80 -17.94 -12.56 -8.54
C THR A 80 -18.60 -13.86 -8.08
N ARG A 81 -18.24 -14.38 -6.90
CA ARG A 81 -18.94 -15.51 -6.28
C ARG A 81 -20.39 -15.18 -5.92
N LYS A 82 -20.67 -13.93 -5.54
CA LYS A 82 -22.02 -13.47 -5.16
C LYS A 82 -22.89 -13.15 -6.37
N SER A 83 -22.31 -12.75 -7.50
CA SER A 83 -23.06 -12.37 -8.70
C SER A 83 -23.44 -13.55 -9.60
N GLY A 84 -22.94 -14.77 -9.35
CA GLY A 84 -23.22 -15.96 -10.17
C GLY A 84 -22.70 -15.86 -11.61
N SER A 85 -22.00 -14.78 -11.96
CA SER A 85 -21.44 -14.55 -13.29
C SER A 85 -20.12 -15.30 -13.44
N SER A 86 -20.04 -16.19 -14.43
CA SER A 86 -18.77 -16.80 -14.85
C SER A 86 -17.73 -15.70 -15.12
N LEU A 87 -16.51 -15.88 -14.62
CA LEU A 87 -15.39 -14.95 -14.81
C LEU A 87 -14.99 -14.91 -16.30
N SER A 88 -15.60 -14.03 -17.09
CA SER A 88 -15.05 -13.70 -18.42
C SER A 88 -13.86 -12.77 -18.22
N LEU A 89 -12.66 -13.34 -18.06
CA LEU A 89 -11.42 -12.57 -18.07
C LEU A 89 -11.20 -12.03 -19.50
N LYS A 90 -11.77 -10.87 -19.81
CA LYS A 90 -11.34 -10.09 -20.97
C LYS A 90 -9.97 -9.52 -20.64
N LEU A 91 -8.94 -10.13 -21.22
CA LEU A 91 -7.58 -9.63 -21.20
C LEU A 91 -7.59 -8.31 -21.98
N HIS A 92 -7.78 -7.19 -21.30
CA HIS A 92 -7.55 -5.89 -21.92
C HIS A 92 -6.05 -5.75 -22.05
N GLN A 93 -5.53 -5.86 -23.28
CA GLN A 93 -4.19 -5.39 -23.56
C GLN A 93 -4.15 -3.92 -23.16
N VAL A 94 -3.26 -3.58 -22.23
CA VAL A 94 -3.03 -2.20 -21.82
C VAL A 94 -2.39 -1.51 -23.04
N GLN A 95 -3.21 -0.80 -23.82
CA GLN A 95 -2.71 0.18 -24.78
C GLN A 95 -2.53 1.49 -24.02
N SER A 96 -1.29 1.79 -23.70
CA SER A 96 -0.88 3.06 -23.09
C SER A 96 -0.92 4.15 -24.16
N THR A 97 -1.97 4.99 -24.16
CA THR A 97 -1.91 6.29 -24.84
C THR A 97 -1.71 7.35 -23.77
N ILE A 98 -0.53 7.97 -23.77
CA ILE A 98 -0.15 9.09 -22.91
C ILE A 98 -0.74 10.36 -23.56
N THR A 99 -1.46 11.17 -22.79
CA THR A 99 -1.66 12.61 -23.07
C THR A 99 -0.92 13.39 -22.01
#